data_AF-A0A3N5VKF6-F1
#
_entry.id   AF-A0A3N5VKF6-F1
#
_cell.length_a   1.000
_cell.length_b   1.000
_cell.length_c   1.000
_cell.angle_alpha   90.00
_cell.angle_beta   90.00
_cell.angle_gamma   90.00
#
_symmetry.space_group_name_H-M   'P 1'
#
loop_
_entity.id
_entity.type
_entity.pdbx_description
1 polymer ?
#
loop_
_entity_poly.entity_id
_entity_poly.type
_entity_poly.pdbx_seq_one_letter_code
_entity_poly.pdbx_strand_id
1 'polypeptide(L)'
;TAGWPVIDAQGRGVVVNCTGWENRDTVLCGLVITGGRGRFGGIMCVDSSPTIANCLIVGNRSADTSGAGGVYCKRSNAAFINCTIADNWAGELGAGIILSGSGATLSNCIVWGNEPSQIQATDSDQFIVSYTAVAGGWPGTGNSSADPGFALPGYWAAPADSSTAWWLADPATIWTDGDYHLMSQAGRWDPISETWIQDTTTSPCIDAGDPSTSAGQEPMPNGGRINLGAYGGTNQASMSPQE
;
A
#
# COMPACT_ATOMS: atom_id res chain seq x y z
N THR A 1 4.23 6.79 21.35
CA THR A 1 3.25 7.35 20.39
C THR A 1 2.40 6.23 19.84
N ALA A 2 1.07 6.36 19.90
CA ALA A 2 0.17 5.33 19.36
C ALA A 2 0.40 5.13 17.85
N GLY A 3 0.35 3.87 17.39
CA GLY A 3 0.42 3.53 15.97
C GLY A 3 -0.65 4.24 15.14
N TRP A 4 -0.52 4.16 13.80
CA TRP A 4 -1.49 4.78 12.90
C TRP A 4 -2.91 4.29 13.19
N PRO A 5 -3.94 5.17 13.10
CA PRO A 5 -5.32 4.76 13.21
C PRO A 5 -5.67 3.64 12.22
N VAL A 6 -6.36 2.61 12.72
CA VAL A 6 -6.74 1.43 11.94
C VAL A 6 -8.24 1.44 11.66
N ILE A 7 -8.61 1.28 10.39
CA ILE A 7 -9.95 0.88 9.97
C ILE A 7 -9.87 -0.59 9.58
N ASP A 8 -10.40 -1.45 10.45
CA ASP A 8 -10.44 -2.90 10.26
C ASP A 8 -11.88 -3.36 10.05
N ALA A 9 -12.15 -4.00 8.92
CA ALA A 9 -13.48 -4.54 8.63
C ALA A 9 -13.74 -5.93 9.25
N GLN A 10 -12.78 -6.47 10.01
CA GLN A 10 -12.89 -7.69 10.81
C GLN A 10 -13.36 -8.90 10.00
N GLY A 11 -12.85 -9.02 8.77
CA GLY A 11 -13.21 -10.09 7.87
C GLY A 11 -14.57 -9.91 7.19
N ARG A 12 -15.10 -8.69 7.08
CA ARG A 12 -16.41 -8.42 6.47
C ARG A 12 -16.36 -7.33 5.42
N GLY A 13 -16.99 -7.57 4.27
CA GLY A 13 -17.27 -6.52 3.29
C GLY A 13 -16.04 -5.75 2.81
N VAL A 14 -16.30 -4.55 2.27
CA VAL A 14 -15.27 -3.58 1.88
C VAL A 14 -14.94 -2.70 3.08
N VAL A 15 -13.67 -2.39 3.32
CA VAL A 15 -13.27 -1.51 4.45
C VAL A 15 -13.75 -0.08 4.25
N VAL A 16 -13.51 0.49 3.06
CA VAL A 16 -13.89 1.87 2.71
C VAL A 16 -14.65 1.89 1.40
N ASN A 17 -15.80 2.56 1.40
CA ASN A 17 -16.67 2.67 0.24
C ASN A 17 -16.91 4.14 -0.14
N CYS A 18 -16.42 4.54 -1.31
CA CYS A 18 -16.66 5.83 -1.94
C CYS A 18 -17.57 5.62 -3.15
N THR A 19 -18.86 5.85 -2.95
CA THR A 19 -19.94 5.67 -3.95
C THR A 19 -20.91 6.86 -4.00
N GLY A 20 -20.65 7.89 -3.20
CA GLY A 20 -21.50 9.07 -3.06
C GLY A 20 -21.12 10.22 -3.99
N TRP A 21 -20.41 9.96 -5.09
CA TRP A 21 -19.84 10.98 -5.99
C TRP A 21 -18.79 11.86 -5.30
N GLU A 22 -18.03 11.27 -4.38
CA GLU A 22 -16.92 11.96 -3.71
C GLU A 22 -15.92 12.50 -4.73
N ASN A 23 -15.40 13.70 -4.49
CA ASN A 23 -14.39 14.32 -5.33
C ASN A 23 -13.03 14.33 -4.60
N ARG A 24 -12.03 15.01 -5.17
CA ARG A 24 -10.67 15.04 -4.60
C ARG A 24 -10.58 15.74 -3.24
N ASP A 25 -11.61 16.50 -2.85
CA ASP A 25 -11.71 17.14 -1.54
C ASP A 25 -12.07 16.13 -0.43
N THR A 26 -12.60 14.96 -0.80
CA THR A 26 -12.69 13.82 0.11
C THR A 26 -11.30 13.19 0.27
N VAL A 27 -10.67 13.47 1.40
CA VAL A 27 -9.30 13.01 1.70
C VAL A 27 -9.32 11.96 2.81
N LEU A 28 -8.73 10.80 2.52
CA LEU A 28 -8.37 9.77 3.51
C LEU A 28 -6.86 9.84 3.72
N CYS A 29 -6.40 10.11 4.94
CA CYS A 29 -4.99 10.33 5.21
C CYS A 29 -4.51 9.71 6.52
N GLY A 30 -3.36 9.03 6.49
CA GLY A 30 -2.70 8.52 7.69
C GLY A 30 -3.42 7.33 8.31
N LEU A 31 -3.95 6.41 7.48
CA LEU A 31 -4.78 5.29 7.93
C LEU A 31 -4.15 3.94 7.56
N VAL A 32 -4.33 2.96 8.44
CA VAL A 32 -4.23 1.54 8.07
C VAL A 32 -5.63 1.06 7.67
N ILE A 33 -5.75 0.47 6.49
CA ILE A 33 -7.00 -0.03 5.90
C ILE A 33 -6.83 -1.54 5.68
N THR A 34 -7.51 -2.35 6.52
CA THR A 34 -7.26 -3.80 6.60
C THR A 34 -8.51 -4.63 6.88
N GLY A 35 -8.37 -5.95 6.75
CA GLY A 35 -9.37 -6.92 7.17
C GLY A 35 -10.62 -7.00 6.29
N GLY A 36 -10.65 -6.34 5.14
CA GLY A 36 -11.73 -6.46 4.16
C GLY A 36 -11.82 -7.87 3.56
N ARG A 37 -13.05 -8.40 3.43
CA ARG A 37 -13.34 -9.73 2.82
C ARG A 37 -14.54 -9.74 1.88
N GLY A 38 -14.89 -8.59 1.32
CA GLY A 38 -15.96 -8.46 0.35
C GLY A 38 -15.55 -8.97 -1.04
N ARG A 39 -16.43 -8.73 -2.02
CA ARG A 39 -16.07 -8.81 -3.45
C ARG A 39 -14.89 -7.88 -3.80
N PHE A 40 -14.75 -6.82 -3.03
CA PHE A 40 -13.59 -5.94 -2.98
C PHE A 40 -13.16 -5.86 -1.52
N GLY A 41 -11.86 -5.97 -1.25
CA GLY A 41 -11.36 -6.03 0.12
C GLY A 41 -11.22 -4.65 0.74
N GLY A 42 -10.18 -3.90 0.36
CA GLY A 42 -9.80 -2.65 1.05
C GLY A 42 -10.70 -1.47 0.70
N ILE A 43 -10.47 -0.85 -0.46
CA ILE A 43 -11.13 0.38 -0.88
C ILE A 43 -11.92 0.13 -2.16
N MET A 44 -13.15 0.62 -2.20
CA MET A 44 -13.98 0.67 -3.40
C MET A 44 -14.33 2.11 -3.76
N CYS A 45 -13.97 2.53 -4.97
CA CYS A 45 -14.33 3.82 -5.55
C CYS A 45 -15.16 3.59 -6.82
N VAL A 46 -16.45 3.92 -6.79
CA VAL A 46 -17.33 3.84 -7.96
C VAL A 46 -17.96 5.20 -8.17
N ASP A 47 -17.71 5.80 -9.33
CA ASP A 47 -18.22 7.15 -9.68
C ASP A 47 -17.73 8.27 -8.79
N SER A 48 -16.65 7.98 -8.07
CA SER A 48 -16.09 8.83 -7.02
C SER A 48 -14.58 8.90 -7.20
N SER A 49 -14.00 10.07 -7.03
CA SER A 49 -12.57 10.35 -7.23
C SER A 49 -11.92 10.95 -5.98
N PRO A 50 -11.92 10.24 -4.84
CA PRO A 50 -11.29 10.70 -3.61
C PRO A 50 -9.76 10.76 -3.71
N THR A 51 -9.15 11.45 -2.75
CA THR A 51 -7.70 11.43 -2.54
C THR A 51 -7.39 10.52 -1.35
N ILE A 52 -6.50 9.55 -1.58
CA ILE A 52 -5.98 8.63 -0.57
C ILE A 52 -4.50 8.95 -0.42
N ALA A 53 -4.08 9.42 0.75
CA ALA A 53 -2.73 9.91 1.00
C ALA A 53 -2.12 9.25 2.22
N ASN A 54 -0.83 8.86 2.19
CA ASN A 54 -0.15 8.34 3.38
C ASN A 54 -0.97 7.22 4.06
N CYS A 55 -1.48 6.26 3.28
CA CYS A 55 -2.27 5.15 3.79
C CYS A 55 -1.54 3.82 3.55
N LEU A 56 -1.68 2.93 4.52
CA LEU A 56 -1.26 1.53 4.43
C LEU A 56 -2.49 0.67 4.14
N ILE A 57 -2.59 0.14 2.93
CA ILE A 57 -3.72 -0.67 2.45
C ILE A 57 -3.21 -2.11 2.34
N VAL A 58 -3.45 -2.90 3.39
CA VAL A 58 -2.82 -4.21 3.57
C VAL A 58 -3.78 -5.23 4.14
N GLY A 59 -3.51 -6.52 3.95
CA GLY A 59 -4.31 -7.57 4.59
C GLY A 59 -5.77 -7.59 4.18
N ASN A 60 -6.08 -7.07 2.98
CA ASN A 60 -7.42 -7.12 2.43
C ASN A 60 -7.55 -8.25 1.43
N ARG A 61 -8.74 -8.83 1.38
CA ARG A 61 -8.99 -10.06 0.64
C ARG A 61 -10.29 -10.00 -0.15
N SER A 62 -10.28 -10.55 -1.35
CA SER A 62 -11.49 -10.90 -2.10
C SER A 62 -11.47 -12.36 -2.49
N ALA A 63 -12.49 -13.12 -2.08
CA ALA A 63 -12.69 -14.50 -2.54
C ALA A 63 -13.38 -14.60 -3.92
N ASP A 64 -13.84 -13.48 -4.48
CA ASP A 64 -14.36 -13.44 -5.86
C ASP A 64 -13.20 -13.69 -6.84
N THR A 65 -13.43 -14.59 -7.80
CA THR A 65 -12.49 -14.95 -8.86
C THR A 65 -11.92 -13.74 -9.59
N SER A 66 -12.70 -12.66 -9.73
CA SER A 66 -12.36 -11.44 -10.46
C SER A 66 -12.38 -10.19 -9.58
N GLY A 67 -12.36 -10.35 -8.26
CA GLY A 67 -12.41 -9.25 -7.31
C GLY A 67 -11.06 -8.56 -7.11
N ALA A 68 -11.07 -7.46 -6.35
CA ALA A 68 -9.86 -6.74 -5.97
C ALA A 68 -9.56 -6.98 -4.49
N GLY A 69 -8.32 -7.35 -4.16
CA GLY A 69 -7.88 -7.50 -2.78
C GLY A 69 -7.79 -6.14 -2.10
N GLY A 70 -6.99 -5.23 -2.64
CA GLY A 70 -6.69 -3.93 -2.04
C GLY A 70 -7.65 -2.83 -2.49
N VAL A 71 -7.66 -2.52 -3.79
CA VAL A 71 -8.34 -1.35 -4.34
C VAL A 71 -9.14 -1.70 -5.58
N TYR A 72 -10.40 -1.29 -5.63
CA TYR A 72 -11.24 -1.34 -6.82
C TYR A 72 -11.69 0.07 -7.22
N CYS A 73 -11.38 0.50 -8.43
CA CYS A 73 -11.90 1.73 -9.01
C CYS A 73 -12.71 1.45 -10.28
N LYS A 74 -13.91 2.02 -10.36
CA LYS A 74 -14.76 1.98 -11.55
C LYS A 74 -15.26 3.38 -11.89
N ARG A 75 -15.03 3.81 -13.14
CA ARG A 75 -15.36 5.16 -13.62
C ARG A 75 -14.93 6.26 -12.63
N SER A 76 -13.71 6.11 -12.11
CA SER A 76 -13.15 6.90 -11.03
C SER A 76 -11.76 7.44 -11.42
N ASN A 77 -11.43 8.63 -10.95
CA ASN A 77 -10.10 9.24 -11.09
C ASN A 77 -9.47 9.47 -9.69
N ALA A 78 -9.65 8.49 -8.79
CA ALA A 78 -9.06 8.50 -7.46
C ALA A 78 -7.53 8.67 -7.51
N ALA A 79 -7.00 9.46 -6.58
CA ALA A 79 -5.57 9.71 -6.48
C ALA A 79 -4.99 9.00 -5.25
N PHE A 80 -3.93 8.22 -5.45
CA PHE A 80 -3.16 7.55 -4.41
C PHE A 80 -1.78 8.21 -4.32
N ILE A 81 -1.49 8.81 -3.17
CA ILE A 81 -0.28 9.60 -2.94
C ILE A 81 0.44 9.04 -1.72
N ASN A 82 1.73 8.72 -1.82
CA ASN A 82 2.51 8.18 -0.69
C ASN A 82 1.80 6.99 -0.03
N CYS A 83 1.22 6.06 -0.80
CA CYS A 83 0.50 4.92 -0.23
C CYS A 83 1.32 3.65 -0.37
N THR A 84 1.19 2.74 0.60
CA THR A 84 1.67 1.36 0.47
C THR A 84 0.46 0.46 0.31
N ILE A 85 0.31 -0.17 -0.85
CA ILE A 85 -0.74 -1.14 -1.18
C ILE A 85 -0.07 -2.50 -1.28
N ALA A 86 -0.13 -3.29 -0.20
CA ALA A 86 0.66 -4.50 -0.12
C ALA A 86 -0.05 -5.70 0.50
N ASP A 87 0.37 -6.90 0.14
CA ASP A 87 -0.10 -8.17 0.72
C ASP A 87 -1.63 -8.33 0.73
N ASN A 88 -2.29 -7.75 -0.28
CA ASN A 88 -3.71 -7.95 -0.52
C ASN A 88 -3.91 -9.10 -1.49
N TRP A 89 -4.95 -9.89 -1.28
CA TRP A 89 -5.22 -11.09 -2.07
C TRP A 89 -6.56 -11.02 -2.76
N ALA A 90 -6.63 -11.48 -4.00
CA ALA A 90 -7.86 -11.71 -4.73
C ALA A 90 -7.94 -13.14 -5.26
N GLY A 91 -9.12 -13.54 -5.76
CA GLY A 91 -9.28 -14.81 -6.46
C GLY A 91 -8.41 -14.91 -7.72
N GLU A 92 -8.41 -16.08 -8.35
CA GLU A 92 -7.44 -16.50 -9.38
C GLU A 92 -7.24 -15.55 -10.58
N LEU A 93 -8.23 -14.71 -10.90
CA LEU A 93 -8.20 -13.74 -11.99
C LEU A 93 -8.28 -12.29 -11.48
N GLY A 94 -8.08 -12.07 -10.19
CA GLY A 94 -8.14 -10.77 -9.54
C GLY A 94 -6.77 -10.10 -9.42
N ALA A 95 -6.72 -9.01 -8.68
CA ALA A 95 -5.49 -8.26 -8.42
C ALA A 95 -5.54 -7.50 -7.09
N GLY A 96 -4.38 -6.99 -6.65
CA GLY A 96 -4.28 -6.01 -5.58
C GLY A 96 -5.05 -4.73 -5.91
N ILE A 97 -4.87 -4.22 -7.14
CA ILE A 97 -5.56 -3.04 -7.66
C ILE A 97 -6.29 -3.41 -8.96
N ILE A 98 -7.59 -3.14 -9.03
CA ILE A 98 -8.37 -3.26 -10.26
C ILE A 98 -8.95 -1.91 -10.66
N LEU A 99 -8.74 -1.54 -11.92
CA LEU A 99 -9.30 -0.34 -12.54
C LEU A 99 -10.16 -0.75 -13.73
N SER A 100 -11.40 -0.27 -13.77
CA SER A 100 -12.35 -0.51 -14.86
C SER A 100 -12.89 0.82 -15.38
N GLY A 101 -12.53 1.18 -16.61
CA GLY A 101 -12.96 2.46 -17.20
C GLY A 101 -12.53 3.68 -16.37
N SER A 102 -11.34 3.64 -15.74
CA SER A 102 -10.91 4.58 -14.70
C SER A 102 -9.56 5.23 -15.03
N GLY A 103 -9.38 6.48 -14.61
CA GLY A 103 -8.14 7.27 -14.78
C GLY A 103 -7.45 7.57 -13.45
N ALA A 104 -7.31 6.56 -12.60
CA ALA A 104 -6.66 6.72 -11.29
C ALA A 104 -5.18 7.14 -11.44
N THR A 105 -4.62 7.73 -10.39
CA THR A 105 -3.19 8.11 -10.37
C THR A 105 -2.49 7.52 -9.15
N LEU A 106 -1.30 6.93 -9.34
CA LEU A 106 -0.40 6.53 -8.26
C LEU A 106 0.88 7.36 -8.33
N SER A 107 1.22 8.02 -7.23
CA SER A 107 2.45 8.80 -7.10
C SER A 107 3.11 8.55 -5.74
N ASN A 108 4.42 8.30 -5.75
CA ASN A 108 5.21 8.02 -4.53
C ASN A 108 4.72 6.78 -3.77
N CYS A 109 4.11 5.83 -4.47
CA CYS A 109 3.49 4.67 -3.84
C CYS A 109 4.43 3.46 -3.84
N ILE A 110 4.03 2.45 -3.08
CA ILE A 110 4.56 1.09 -3.18
C ILE A 110 3.39 0.14 -3.42
N VAL A 111 3.49 -0.70 -4.45
CA VAL A 111 2.52 -1.75 -4.78
C VAL A 111 3.28 -3.08 -4.84
N TRP A 112 3.17 -3.88 -3.79
CA TRP A 112 4.04 -5.05 -3.60
C TRP A 112 3.34 -6.20 -2.89
N GLY A 113 3.72 -7.45 -3.18
CA GLY A 113 3.18 -8.62 -2.46
C GLY A 113 1.67 -8.89 -2.68
N ASN A 114 1.01 -8.14 -3.56
CA ASN A 114 -0.39 -8.43 -3.89
C ASN A 114 -0.50 -9.61 -4.84
N GLU A 115 -1.51 -10.44 -4.65
CA GLU A 115 -1.70 -11.70 -5.38
C GLU A 115 -3.13 -11.81 -5.94
N PRO A 116 -3.33 -12.44 -7.11
CA PRO A 116 -2.31 -13.05 -7.98
C PRO A 116 -1.58 -12.04 -8.89
N SER A 117 -1.94 -10.76 -8.84
CA SER A 117 -1.35 -9.70 -9.67
C SER A 117 -1.35 -8.38 -8.94
N GLN A 118 -0.36 -7.53 -9.19
CA GLN A 118 -0.28 -6.21 -8.53
C GLN A 118 -1.42 -5.30 -8.99
N ILE A 119 -1.54 -5.12 -10.30
CA ILE A 119 -2.45 -4.16 -10.92
C ILE A 119 -3.07 -4.78 -12.16
N GLN A 120 -4.38 -4.63 -12.29
CA GLN A 120 -5.14 -4.93 -13.50
C GLN A 120 -5.93 -3.68 -13.91
N ALA A 121 -5.63 -3.15 -15.10
CA ALA A 121 -6.31 -1.98 -15.63
C ALA A 121 -6.96 -2.32 -16.98
N THR A 122 -8.29 -2.21 -17.05
CA THR A 122 -9.06 -2.41 -18.29
C THR A 122 -9.75 -1.12 -18.68
N ASP A 123 -9.76 -0.81 -19.98
CA ASP A 123 -10.37 0.41 -20.56
C ASP A 123 -9.92 1.70 -19.85
N SER A 124 -8.65 1.76 -19.43
CA SER A 124 -8.12 2.77 -18.51
C SER A 124 -7.04 3.63 -19.18
N ASP A 125 -7.43 4.36 -20.22
CA ASP A 125 -6.54 5.19 -21.07
C ASP A 125 -5.86 6.37 -20.31
N GLN A 126 -6.22 6.59 -19.05
CA GLN A 126 -5.72 7.68 -18.20
C GLN A 126 -5.11 7.18 -16.88
N PHE A 127 -4.83 5.88 -16.75
CA PHE A 127 -4.15 5.37 -15.57
C PHE A 127 -2.67 5.78 -15.58
N ILE A 128 -2.27 6.64 -14.65
CA ILE A 128 -0.91 7.17 -14.56
C ILE A 128 -0.24 6.66 -13.29
N VAL A 129 0.92 6.04 -13.45
CA VAL A 129 1.77 5.59 -12.34
C VAL A 129 3.12 6.25 -12.49
N SER A 130 3.55 6.99 -11.49
CA SER A 130 4.83 7.68 -11.48
C SER A 130 5.49 7.56 -10.11
N TYR A 131 6.82 7.52 -10.09
CA TYR A 131 7.61 7.42 -8.87
C TYR A 131 7.04 6.38 -7.91
N THR A 132 6.76 5.18 -8.41
CA THR A 132 6.10 4.12 -7.65
C THR A 132 6.89 2.84 -7.80
N ALA A 133 7.11 2.14 -6.69
CA ALA A 133 7.65 0.79 -6.72
C ALA A 133 6.52 -0.20 -7.00
N VAL A 134 6.60 -0.96 -8.09
CA VAL A 134 5.60 -1.97 -8.46
C VAL A 134 6.29 -3.31 -8.68
N ALA A 135 5.86 -4.37 -8.00
CA ALA A 135 6.40 -5.71 -8.24
C ALA A 135 6.18 -6.14 -9.69
N GLY A 136 7.24 -6.62 -10.35
CA GLY A 136 7.22 -6.91 -11.79
C GLY A 136 7.32 -5.68 -12.70
N GLY A 137 7.31 -4.47 -12.13
CA GLY A 137 7.41 -3.19 -12.84
C GLY A 137 6.09 -2.68 -13.40
N TRP A 138 6.03 -1.38 -13.66
CA TRP A 138 4.91 -0.73 -14.35
C TRP A 138 5.41 0.47 -15.17
N PRO A 139 4.92 0.68 -16.41
CA PRO A 139 5.35 1.80 -17.24
C PRO A 139 5.04 3.15 -16.60
N GLY A 140 6.01 4.06 -16.63
CA GLY A 140 5.84 5.42 -16.12
C GLY A 140 7.14 6.03 -15.62
N THR A 141 7.13 7.35 -15.44
CA THR A 141 8.32 8.09 -15.00
C THR A 141 8.72 7.71 -13.59
N GLY A 142 10.00 7.38 -13.39
CA GLY A 142 10.57 7.15 -12.06
C GLY A 142 10.07 5.90 -11.34
N ASN A 143 9.30 5.02 -12.01
CA ASN A 143 8.87 3.77 -11.41
C ASN A 143 10.03 2.80 -11.25
N SER A 144 9.93 1.95 -10.22
CA SER A 144 10.92 0.93 -9.89
C SER A 144 10.26 -0.44 -9.78
N SER A 145 11.01 -1.49 -10.11
CA SER A 145 10.64 -2.88 -9.83
C SER A 145 11.52 -3.51 -8.75
N ALA A 146 12.35 -2.71 -8.08
CA ALA A 146 13.20 -3.18 -7.00
C ALA A 146 12.33 -3.48 -5.76
N ASP A 147 12.71 -4.53 -5.03
CA ASP A 147 12.04 -4.90 -3.78
C ASP A 147 12.11 -3.73 -2.78
N PRO A 148 10.97 -3.32 -2.20
CA PRO A 148 10.93 -2.23 -1.24
C PRO A 148 11.66 -2.53 0.06
N GLY A 149 12.00 -3.79 0.36
CA GLY A 149 12.74 -4.14 1.57
C GLY A 149 12.00 -3.72 2.83
N PHE A 150 10.72 -4.10 2.96
CA PHE A 150 9.97 -3.93 4.20
C PHE A 150 10.64 -4.70 5.35
N ALA A 151 10.59 -4.15 6.56
CA ALA A 151 11.14 -4.81 7.74
C ALA A 151 10.53 -6.18 8.00
N LEU A 152 9.20 -6.26 7.89
CA LEU A 152 8.45 -7.49 8.03
C LEU A 152 7.13 -7.36 7.28
N PRO A 153 6.98 -7.95 6.08
CA PRO A 153 5.68 -8.02 5.42
C PRO A 153 4.65 -8.73 6.29
N GLY A 154 3.39 -8.30 6.21
CA GLY A 154 2.28 -9.01 6.83
C GLY A 154 1.96 -10.32 6.09
N TYR A 155 1.22 -11.21 6.72
CA TYR A 155 0.88 -12.50 6.10
C TYR A 155 -0.43 -13.07 6.61
N TRP A 156 -1.01 -13.97 5.82
CA TRP A 156 -2.20 -14.74 6.19
C TRP A 156 -1.78 -16.05 6.86
N ALA A 157 -2.12 -16.19 8.13
CA ALA A 157 -1.80 -17.34 8.97
C ALA A 157 -3.02 -18.26 9.18
N ALA A 158 -2.84 -19.46 9.76
CA ALA A 158 -3.98 -20.28 10.15
C ALA A 158 -4.59 -19.75 11.43
N PRO A 159 -5.89 -20.05 11.65
CA PRO A 159 -6.52 -19.86 12.94
C PRO A 159 -5.77 -20.53 14.10
N ALA A 160 -5.20 -21.72 13.89
CA ALA A 160 -4.64 -22.56 14.94
C ALA A 160 -3.13 -22.41 15.11
N ASP A 161 -2.46 -21.76 14.17
CA ASP A 161 -1.02 -21.51 14.21
C ASP A 161 -0.71 -20.23 13.43
N SER A 162 -0.48 -19.15 14.17
CA SER A 162 -0.13 -17.86 13.62
C SER A 162 1.31 -17.81 13.08
N SER A 163 2.12 -18.85 13.27
CA SER A 163 3.55 -18.86 12.88
C SER A 163 3.83 -19.42 11.49
N THR A 164 2.81 -19.98 10.84
CA THR A 164 2.92 -20.56 9.51
C THR A 164 2.18 -19.68 8.51
N ALA A 165 2.74 -19.49 7.31
CA ALA A 165 2.03 -18.85 6.20
C ALA A 165 1.14 -19.91 5.53
N TRP A 166 -0.16 -19.63 5.42
CA TRP A 166 -1.13 -20.62 4.94
C TRP A 166 -1.57 -20.34 3.52
N TRP A 167 -2.15 -21.37 2.90
CA TRP A 167 -2.77 -21.28 1.59
C TRP A 167 -3.74 -20.09 1.54
N LEU A 168 -3.38 -19.06 0.77
CA LEU A 168 -4.09 -17.77 0.71
C LEU A 168 -5.56 -17.90 0.29
N ALA A 169 -5.94 -19.00 -0.37
CA ALA A 169 -7.34 -19.24 -0.75
C ALA A 169 -8.19 -19.92 0.34
N ASP A 170 -7.65 -20.31 1.50
CA ASP A 170 -8.45 -20.90 2.58
C ASP A 170 -9.21 -19.78 3.30
N PRO A 171 -10.55 -19.76 3.29
CA PRO A 171 -11.33 -18.71 3.93
C PRO A 171 -11.11 -18.60 5.44
N ALA A 172 -10.55 -19.63 6.07
CA ALA A 172 -10.28 -19.65 7.50
C ALA A 172 -9.02 -18.88 7.89
N THR A 173 -8.11 -18.51 6.97
CA THR A 173 -6.89 -17.79 7.36
C THR A 173 -7.18 -16.52 8.14
N ILE A 174 -6.24 -16.03 8.92
CA ILE A 174 -6.33 -14.78 9.69
C ILE A 174 -5.17 -13.87 9.26
N TRP A 175 -5.43 -12.57 9.19
CA TRP A 175 -4.39 -11.61 8.84
C TRP A 175 -3.51 -11.32 10.06
N THR A 176 -2.19 -11.38 9.87
CA THR A 176 -1.20 -10.92 10.83
C THR A 176 -0.51 -9.69 10.25
N ASP A 177 -0.63 -8.57 10.97
CA ASP A 177 -0.01 -7.30 10.58
C ASP A 177 1.52 -7.41 10.55
N GLY A 178 2.12 -6.70 9.58
CA GLY A 178 3.55 -6.56 9.43
C GLY A 178 4.07 -5.17 9.78
N ASP A 179 5.38 -5.01 9.73
CA ASP A 179 6.08 -3.74 9.74
C ASP A 179 6.54 -3.36 8.33
N TYR A 180 5.80 -2.43 7.72
CA TYR A 180 6.05 -1.93 6.36
C TYR A 180 7.00 -0.74 6.30
N HIS A 181 7.67 -0.38 7.40
CA HIS A 181 8.77 0.59 7.31
C HIS A 181 9.91 0.00 6.47
N LEU A 182 10.55 0.86 5.68
CA LEU A 182 11.64 0.47 4.78
C LEU A 182 12.90 0.15 5.59
N MET A 183 13.57 -0.97 5.32
CA MET A 183 14.84 -1.28 5.99
C MET A 183 15.90 -0.22 5.70
N SER A 184 16.68 0.15 6.72
CA SER A 184 17.76 1.13 6.58
C SER A 184 18.94 0.84 7.51
N GLN A 185 20.15 0.88 6.94
CA GLN A 185 21.40 0.85 7.72
C GLN A 185 21.63 2.13 8.53
N ALA A 186 20.99 3.25 8.17
CA ALA A 186 21.05 4.50 8.93
C ALA A 186 20.06 4.51 10.10
N GLY A 187 18.92 3.84 9.93
CA GLY A 187 17.93 3.64 10.97
C GLY A 187 16.52 3.62 10.39
N ARG A 188 15.80 2.54 10.68
CA ARG A 188 14.38 2.38 10.44
C ARG A 188 13.60 2.58 11.73
N TRP A 189 12.44 3.22 11.67
CA TRP A 189 11.56 3.36 12.82
C TRP A 189 10.93 2.01 13.18
N ASP A 190 11.08 1.58 14.43
CA ASP A 190 10.34 0.44 14.97
C ASP A 190 9.16 0.94 15.81
N PRO A 191 7.91 0.71 15.37
CA PRO A 191 6.73 1.18 16.09
C PRO A 191 6.49 0.45 17.42
N ILE A 192 7.11 -0.71 17.65
CA ILE A 192 6.90 -1.49 18.89
C ILE A 192 7.78 -0.93 20.02
N SER A 193 9.09 -0.80 19.77
CA SER A 193 10.01 -0.22 20.76
C SER A 193 10.01 1.30 20.77
N GLU A 194 9.45 1.94 19.74
CA GLU A 194 9.51 3.38 19.51
C GLU A 194 10.96 3.89 19.42
N THR A 195 11.82 3.10 18.78
CA THR A 195 13.24 3.43 18.57
C THR A 195 13.68 3.24 17.12
N TRP A 196 14.87 3.77 16.80
CA TRP A 196 15.50 3.56 15.50
C TRP A 196 16.35 2.29 15.51
N ILE A 197 16.05 1.35 14.63
CA ILE A 197 16.79 0.10 14.44
C ILE A 197 17.68 0.21 13.19
N GLN A 198 18.96 -0.13 13.32
CA GLN A 198 19.85 -0.25 12.17
C GLN A 198 19.71 -1.64 11.56
N ASP A 199 19.21 -1.69 10.33
CA ASP A 199 19.12 -2.92 9.56
C ASP A 199 20.45 -3.23 8.86
N THR A 200 20.58 -4.43 8.29
CA THR A 200 21.79 -4.85 7.55
C THR A 200 21.79 -4.40 6.08
N THR A 201 20.65 -3.93 5.59
CA THR A 201 20.45 -3.49 4.21
C THR A 201 19.68 -2.17 4.18
N THR A 202 19.84 -1.43 3.09
CA THR A 202 19.10 -0.19 2.84
C THR A 202 18.16 -0.41 1.67
N SER A 203 16.90 -0.07 1.88
CA SER A 203 15.83 -0.22 0.90
C SER A 203 16.05 0.58 -0.38
N PRO A 204 15.69 -0.04 -1.53
CA PRO A 204 15.26 0.55 -2.79
C PRO A 204 14.69 1.94 -2.81
N CYS A 205 13.79 2.09 -1.86
CA CYS A 205 12.68 3.00 -1.86
C CYS A 205 12.93 4.19 -0.94
N ILE A 206 14.07 4.21 -0.26
CA ILE A 206 14.54 5.39 0.48
C ILE A 206 15.03 6.43 -0.54
N ASP A 207 14.62 7.69 -0.35
CA ASP A 207 14.90 8.83 -1.23
C ASP A 207 14.50 8.62 -2.72
N ALA A 208 13.49 7.78 -2.96
CA ALA A 208 13.12 7.33 -4.30
C ALA A 208 11.83 7.96 -4.87
N GLY A 209 11.11 8.77 -4.08
CA GLY A 209 9.88 9.46 -4.50
C GLY A 209 10.09 10.52 -5.57
N ASP A 210 9.08 11.28 -5.96
CA ASP A 210 9.23 12.33 -6.98
C ASP A 210 10.30 13.36 -6.54
N PRO A 211 11.36 13.63 -7.35
CA PRO A 211 12.39 14.62 -7.05
C PRO A 211 11.87 16.04 -6.81
N SER A 212 10.66 16.35 -7.26
CA SER A 212 9.99 17.63 -6.99
C SER A 212 9.22 17.63 -5.66
N THR A 213 8.99 16.46 -5.05
CA THR A 213 8.33 16.35 -3.75
C THR A 213 9.36 16.47 -2.62
N SER A 214 9.09 17.37 -1.68
CA SER A 214 9.91 17.54 -0.48
C SER A 214 9.89 16.28 0.39
N ALA A 215 11.02 15.98 1.04
CA ALA A 215 11.12 14.97 2.10
C ALA A 215 10.21 15.27 3.31
N GLY A 216 9.56 16.43 3.41
CA GLY A 216 8.54 16.68 4.42
C GLY A 216 9.08 16.59 5.86
N GLN A 217 8.52 15.68 6.65
CA GLN A 217 8.92 15.46 8.05
C GLN A 217 9.88 14.27 8.24
N GLU A 218 10.47 13.76 7.16
CA GLU A 218 11.42 12.65 7.27
C GLU A 218 12.64 13.02 8.12
N PRO A 219 13.05 12.17 9.07
CA PRO A 219 14.18 12.45 9.95
C PRO A 219 15.50 12.48 9.19
N MET A 220 16.40 13.38 9.61
CA MET A 220 17.74 13.49 9.02
C MET A 220 18.64 12.34 9.48
N PRO A 221 19.53 11.82 8.60
CA PRO A 221 19.65 12.11 7.15
C PRO A 221 18.46 11.57 6.31
N ASN A 222 17.99 12.32 5.31
CA ASN A 222 16.84 11.96 4.46
C ASN A 222 17.04 12.25 2.95
N GLY A 223 18.30 12.42 2.51
CA GLY A 223 18.66 12.68 1.11
C GLY A 223 18.05 13.92 0.45
N GLY A 224 17.23 14.72 1.15
CA GLY A 224 16.44 15.81 0.59
C GLY A 224 15.28 15.37 -0.31
N ARG A 225 14.95 14.07 -0.40
CA ARG A 225 13.92 13.52 -1.28
C ARG A 225 13.08 12.51 -0.53
N ILE A 226 11.76 12.55 -0.73
CA ILE A 226 10.83 11.70 0.00
C ILE A 226 11.08 10.20 -0.27
N ASN A 227 10.98 9.38 0.78
CA ASN A 227 10.85 7.93 0.65
C ASN A 227 9.54 7.55 -0.05
N LEU A 228 9.50 6.39 -0.70
CA LEU A 228 8.25 5.85 -1.24
C LEU A 228 7.37 5.24 -0.15
N GLY A 229 6.06 5.23 -0.41
CA GLY A 229 5.07 4.50 0.38
C GLY A 229 4.47 5.30 1.54
N ALA A 230 3.66 4.60 2.34
CA ALA A 230 2.85 5.14 3.43
C ALA A 230 3.63 6.10 4.34
N TYR A 231 4.80 5.68 4.79
CA TYR A 231 5.61 6.42 5.75
C TYR A 231 6.43 7.55 5.11
N GLY A 232 6.52 7.61 3.78
CA GLY A 232 7.20 8.69 3.07
C GLY A 232 6.64 10.06 3.45
N GLY A 233 7.53 11.00 3.75
CA GLY A 233 7.20 12.38 4.14
C GLY A 233 6.79 12.53 5.59
N THR A 234 6.80 11.45 6.38
CA THR A 234 6.40 11.44 7.79
C THR A 234 7.60 11.37 8.73
N ASN A 235 7.40 11.66 10.01
CA ASN A 235 8.41 11.53 11.06
C ASN A 235 8.78 10.08 11.40
N GLN A 236 8.13 9.09 10.79
CA GLN A 236 8.42 7.66 10.96
C GLN A 236 9.15 7.07 9.76
N ALA A 237 9.40 7.85 8.71
CA ALA A 237 10.13 7.35 7.55
C ALA A 237 11.57 6.98 7.93
N SER A 238 12.09 5.93 7.30
CA SER A 238 13.46 5.47 7.52
C SER A 238 14.49 6.49 7.05
N MET A 239 15.57 6.63 7.80
CA MET A 239 16.66 7.54 7.47
C MET A 239 17.51 6.99 6.32
N SER A 240 18.17 7.87 5.58
CA SER A 240 19.10 7.54 4.50
C SER A 240 20.51 7.31 5.04
N PRO A 241 21.31 6.37 4.49
CA PRO A 241 22.74 6.35 4.76
C PRO A 241 23.36 7.73 4.48
N GLN A 242 24.27 8.18 5.35
CA GLN A 242 25.07 9.37 5.06
C GLN A 242 25.98 9.05 3.86
N GLU A 243 25.98 9.93 2.85
CA GLU A 243 26.97 9.87 1.76
C GLU A 243 28.40 10.10 2.25
#